data_AF-A0A6G0ZJJ4-F1
#
_entry.id   AF-A0A6G0ZJJ4-F1
#
_cell.length_a   1.000
_cell.length_b   1.000
_cell.length_c   1.000
_cell.angle_alpha   90.00
_cell.angle_beta   90.00
_cell.angle_gamma   90.00
#
_symmetry.space_group_name_H-M   'P 1'
#
loop_
_entity.id
_entity.type
_entity.pdbx_description
1 polymer ?
#
loop_
_entity_poly.entity_id
_entity_poly.type
_entity_poly.pdbx_seq_one_letter_code
_entity_poly.pdbx_strand_id
1 'polypeptide(L)' 'MQNAFYKNPKIAENLAQNSWFGPGEQHAVDRETEKIPREKIFIILKNAGLLPSP' A
#
# COMPACT_ATOMS: atom_id res chain seq x y z
N MET A 1 -9.50 -4.27 -4.90
CA MET A 1 -10.56 -3.78 -3.99
C MET A 1 -10.16 -2.38 -3.51
N GLN A 2 -11.06 -1.40 -3.53
CA GLN A 2 -10.72 -0.04 -3.09
C GLN A 2 -10.56 0.00 -1.56
N ASN A 3 -9.48 0.61 -1.08
CA ASN A 3 -9.24 0.78 0.37
C ASN A 3 -10.43 1.53 1.00
N ALA A 4 -10.91 1.04 2.15
CA ALA A 4 -12.07 1.60 2.84
C ALA A 4 -11.97 3.10 3.12
N PHE A 5 -10.74 3.60 3.32
CA PHE A 5 -10.44 5.01 3.54
C PHE A 5 -10.88 5.92 2.37
N TYR A 6 -10.70 5.45 1.13
CA TYR A 6 -11.06 6.22 -0.09
C TYR A 6 -12.54 6.04 -0.51
N LYS A 7 -13.36 5.34 0.29
CA LYS A 7 -14.80 5.16 -0.04
C LYS A 7 -15.62 6.44 0.16
N ASN A 8 -15.14 7.40 0.94
CA ASN A 8 -15.78 8.70 1.06
C ASN A 8 -15.28 9.63 -0.07
N PRO A 9 -16.16 10.06 -0.99
CA PRO A 9 -15.75 10.87 -2.14
C PRO A 9 -15.13 12.20 -1.73
N LYS A 10 -15.56 12.81 -0.62
CA LYS A 10 -14.97 14.07 -0.12
C LYS A 10 -13.53 13.86 0.37
N ILE A 11 -13.22 12.70 0.96
CA ILE A 11 -11.86 12.40 1.42
C ILE A 11 -10.96 12.23 0.19
N ALA A 12 -11.39 11.41 -0.77
CA ALA A 12 -10.63 11.19 -2.00
C ALA A 12 -10.38 12.49 -2.79
N GLU A 13 -11.41 13.35 -2.91
CA GLU A 13 -11.32 14.63 -3.62
C GLU A 13 -10.32 15.58 -2.96
N ASN A 14 -10.38 15.75 -1.63
CA ASN A 14 -9.46 16.65 -0.93
C ASN A 14 -8.02 16.14 -0.98
N LEU A 15 -7.80 14.83 -0.85
CA LEU A 15 -6.46 14.25 -0.90
C LEU A 15 -5.83 14.38 -2.29
N ALA A 16 -6.62 14.33 -3.36
CA ALA A 16 -6.13 14.49 -4.73
C ALA A 16 -5.69 15.92 -5.08
N GLN A 17 -5.96 16.91 -4.22
CA GLN A 17 -5.57 18.29 -4.46
C GLN A 17 -4.09 18.53 -4.12
N ASN A 18 -3.40 19.25 -5.00
CA ASN A 18 -2.07 19.77 -4.69
C ASN A 18 -2.17 20.82 -3.59
N SER A 19 -1.16 20.87 -2.73
CA SER A 19 -1.07 21.83 -1.64
C SER A 19 0.31 22.49 -1.59
N TRP A 20 0.49 23.41 -0.65
CA TRP A 20 1.79 23.98 -0.34
C TRP A 20 2.84 22.92 0.06
N PHE A 21 2.40 21.81 0.64
CA PHE A 21 3.28 20.75 1.15
C PHE A 21 3.61 19.69 0.10
N GLY A 22 3.03 19.77 -1.10
CA GLY A 22 3.34 18.85 -2.19
C GLY A 22 2.15 18.48 -3.07
N PRO A 23 2.38 17.53 -4.00
CA PRO A 23 1.33 17.03 -4.86
C PRO A 23 0.24 16.27 -4.07
N GLY A 24 -0.97 16.28 -4.61
CA GLY A 24 -2.06 15.49 -4.07
C GLY A 24 -1.77 13.99 -4.10
N GLU A 25 -2.39 13.26 -3.19
CA GLU A 25 -2.28 11.82 -3.13
C GLU A 25 -2.94 11.15 -4.34
N GLN A 26 -2.25 10.14 -4.87
CA GLN A 26 -2.81 9.24 -5.86
C GLN A 26 -3.07 7.88 -5.23
N HIS A 27 -4.32 7.41 -5.30
CA HIS A 27 -4.67 6.10 -4.77
C HIS A 27 -3.98 5.00 -5.61
N ALA A 28 -3.07 4.25 -4.98
CA ALA A 28 -2.48 3.06 -5.58
C ALA A 28 -3.54 1.95 -5.71
N VAL A 29 -4.11 1.82 -6.91
CA VAL A 29 -5.16 0.84 -7.25
C VAL A 29 -4.61 -0.51 -7.70
N ASP A 30 -3.46 -0.54 -8.38
CA ASP A 30 -2.82 -1.76 -8.88
C ASP A 30 -1.44 -1.90 -8.22
N ARG A 31 -1.43 -2.43 -6.98
CA ARG A 31 -0.20 -2.63 -6.24
C ARG A 31 0.48 -3.90 -6.74
N GLU A 32 1.66 -3.78 -7.36
CA GLU A 32 2.49 -4.95 -7.72
C GLU A 32 2.77 -5.87 -6.52
N THR A 33 2.85 -5.30 -5.32
CA THR A 33 3.04 -6.07 -4.09
C THR A 33 1.87 -6.99 -3.76
N GLU A 34 0.64 -6.65 -4.17
CA GLU A 34 -0.54 -7.52 -4.00
C GLU A 34 -0.48 -8.75 -4.93
N LYS A 35 0.33 -8.69 -6.00
CA LYS A 35 0.53 -9.81 -6.94
C LYS A 35 1.54 -10.83 -6.42
N ILE A 36 2.27 -10.54 -5.34
CA ILE A 36 3.27 -11.43 -4.76
C ILE A 36 2.56 -12.42 -3.80
N PRO A 37 2.65 -13.75 -4.04
CA PRO A 37 2.13 -14.75 -3.10
C PRO A 37 2.75 -14.62 -1.71
N ARG A 38 1.95 -14.73 -0.65
CA ARG A 38 2.40 -14.55 0.74
C ARG A 38 3.48 -15.54 1.13
N GLU A 39 3.41 -16.75 0.59
CA GLU A 39 4.39 -17.81 0.82
C GLU A 39 5.77 -17.40 0.32
N LYS A 40 5.84 -16.70 -0.83
CA LYS A 40 7.11 -16.19 -1.37
C LYS A 40 7.71 -15.11 -0.46
N ILE A 41 6.87 -14.24 0.12
CA ILE A 41 7.32 -13.23 1.09
C ILE A 41 7.96 -13.94 2.29
N PHE A 42 7.30 -14.96 2.84
CA PHE A 42 7.81 -15.72 3.98
C PHE A 42 9.14 -16.40 3.69
N ILE A 43 9.28 -17.04 2.51
CA ILE A 43 10.53 -17.68 2.08
C ILE A 43 11.68 -16.67 2.00
N ILE A 44 11.44 -15.50 1.40
CA ILE A 44 12.46 -14.44 1.29
C ILE A 44 12.90 -13.96 2.68
N LEU A 45 11.94 -13.66 3.56
CA LEU A 45 12.24 -13.20 4.92
C LEU A 45 13.00 -14.26 5.72
N LYS A 46 12.63 -15.54 5.59
CA LYS A 46 13.34 -16.66 6.23
C LYS A 46 14.79 -16.74 5.76
N ASN A 47 15.01 -16.72 4.44
CA ASN A 47 16.34 -16.82 3.86
C ASN A 47 17.23 -15.62 4.21
N ALA A 48 16.62 -14.45 4.45
CA ALA A 48 17.31 -13.25 4.91
C ALA A 48 17.58 -13.23 6.43
N GLY A 49 17.12 -14.24 7.19
CA GLY A 49 17.26 -14.25 8.65
C GLY A 49 16.42 -13.20 9.38
N LEU A 50 15.34 -12.72 8.73
CA LEU A 50 14.47 -11.65 9.24
C LEU A 50 13.20 -12.18 9.92
N LEU A 51 13.02 -13.50 9.97
CA LEU A 51 11.96 -14.10 10.77
C LEU A 51 12.42 -14.21 12.23
N PRO A 52 11.54 -13.94 13.21
CA PRO A 52 11.85 -14.17 14.60
C PRO A 52 12.26 -15.63 14.80
N SER A 53 13.37 -15.85 15.51
CA SER A 53 13.69 -17.18 16.01
C SER A 53 12.60 -17.61 17.00
N PRO A 54 12.21 -18.90 17.01
CA PRO A 54 11.33 -19.42 18.04
C PRO A 54 11.89 -19.19 19.45
#